data_AF-A0A820SGU1-F1
#
_entry.id   AF-A0A820SGU1-F1
#
_cell.length_a   1.000
_cell.length_b   1.000
_cell.length_c   1.000
_cell.angle_alpha   90.00
_cell.angle_beta   90.00
_cell.angle_gamma   90.00
#
_symmetry.space_group_name_H-M   'P 1'
#
loop_
_entity.id
_entity.type
_entity.pdbx_description
1 polymer ?
#
loop_
_entity_poly.entity_id
_entity_poly.type
_entity_poly.pdbx_seq_one_letter_code
_entity_poly.pdbx_strand_id
1 'polypeptide(L)'
;LQWDEELANQIRSLSDPPSTEHPNDADQLMLVSGLEANMIQYKYFTNDSCELDEPCIGNAGWRRVLMFDSSDENVGGANLLIGEIYQVLDDYTQVHASVTNHGLYEYDTCHRHYHFTHYGSFTFGNSDPTKGKRAFCLISTGRQANAEWSSLWSPFYSCTYQGCTPGWTDTYQAGIPCQWIDITDYSTTNSSITGSLTAIMNQDNMLCEGQLVLDAQGNFTWEPTEFTAINGETVFKQKCVTGTNPSTLANNIHQIDVTIPTDGNGYVTVRTE
;
A
#
# COMPACT_ATOMS: atom_id res chain seq x y z
N LEU A 1 2.03 40.03 8.80
CA LEU A 1 1.93 39.51 10.18
C LEU A 1 3.30 38.99 10.58
N GLN A 2 3.74 39.18 11.82
CA GLN A 2 4.98 38.55 12.30
C GLN A 2 4.72 37.06 12.58
N TRP A 3 5.75 36.24 12.42
CA TRP A 3 5.73 34.82 12.72
C TRP A 3 5.57 34.59 14.24
N ASP A 4 4.74 33.62 14.61
CA ASP A 4 4.48 33.21 16.01
C ASP A 4 4.96 31.77 16.21
N GLU A 5 6.12 31.62 16.84
CA GLU A 5 6.74 30.32 17.08
C GLU A 5 6.00 29.50 18.15
N GLU A 6 5.35 30.17 19.12
CA GLU A 6 4.59 29.48 20.16
C GLU A 6 3.33 28.84 19.55
N LEU A 7 2.64 29.57 18.67
CA LEU A 7 1.54 29.02 17.89
C LEU A 7 2.02 27.93 16.92
N ALA A 8 3.15 28.11 16.25
CA ALA A 8 3.73 27.10 15.36
C ALA A 8 3.96 25.77 16.10
N ASN A 9 4.53 25.83 17.31
CA ASN A 9 4.73 24.64 18.14
C ASN A 9 3.42 23.95 18.58
N GLN A 10 2.29 24.65 18.62
CA GLN A 10 0.98 24.07 18.93
C GLN A 10 0.32 23.39 17.72
N ILE A 11 0.65 23.82 16.50
CA ILE A 11 -0.01 23.34 15.27
C ILE A 11 0.81 22.33 14.47
N ARG A 12 2.13 22.22 14.73
CA ARG A 12 2.94 21.18 14.11
C ARG A 12 2.35 19.81 14.46
N SER A 13 2.06 18.99 13.44
CA SER A 13 1.56 17.64 13.71
C SER A 13 2.67 16.81 14.34
N LEU A 14 2.29 15.90 15.23
CA LEU A 14 3.18 14.98 15.94
C LEU A 14 3.56 13.74 15.11
N SER A 15 3.43 13.77 13.77
CA SER A 15 4.13 12.75 12.98
C SER A 15 5.60 12.87 13.35
N ASP A 16 6.17 11.80 13.89
CA ASP A 16 7.54 11.83 14.40
C ASP A 16 8.45 12.33 13.28
N PRO A 17 9.33 13.32 13.55
CA PRO A 17 10.28 13.73 12.55
C PRO A 17 11.14 12.52 12.17
N PRO A 18 11.64 12.48 10.92
CA PRO A 18 12.55 11.43 10.52
C PRO A 18 13.70 11.26 11.50
N SER A 19 14.10 10.01 11.71
CA SER A 19 15.20 9.69 12.62
C SER A 19 16.43 10.53 12.30
N THR A 20 16.91 11.28 13.30
CA THR A 20 18.16 12.05 13.16
C THR A 20 19.40 11.15 13.07
N GLU A 21 19.29 9.88 13.47
CA GLU A 21 20.34 8.88 13.33
C GLU A 21 20.42 8.33 11.91
N HIS A 22 19.29 8.33 11.19
CA HIS A 22 19.13 7.79 9.84
C HIS A 22 18.44 8.78 8.89
N PRO A 23 19.00 9.99 8.72
CA PRO A 23 18.32 11.10 8.04
C PRO A 23 18.15 10.89 6.52
N ASN A 24 18.77 9.87 5.94
CA ASN A 24 18.70 9.58 4.51
C ASN A 24 17.96 8.26 4.22
N ASP A 25 17.35 7.66 5.22
CA ASP A 25 16.65 6.40 5.08
C ASP A 25 15.18 6.68 4.77
N ALA A 26 14.60 5.95 3.82
CA ALA A 26 13.15 5.85 3.70
C ALA A 26 12.62 4.89 4.77
N ASP A 27 11.41 5.14 5.28
CA ASP A 27 10.79 4.32 6.31
C ASP A 27 9.27 4.43 6.19
N GLN A 28 8.58 3.32 5.93
CA GLN A 28 7.13 3.29 5.94
C GLN A 28 6.63 3.08 7.36
N LEU A 29 5.51 3.72 7.67
CA LEU A 29 4.75 3.48 8.87
C LEU A 29 3.31 3.28 8.44
N MET A 30 2.78 2.09 8.69
CA MET A 30 1.35 1.88 8.54
C MET A 30 0.65 2.78 9.56
N LEU A 31 -0.41 3.48 9.16
CA LEU A 31 -1.23 4.29 10.07
C LEU A 31 -2.49 3.52 10.47
N VAL A 32 -2.66 3.22 11.76
CA VAL A 32 -3.86 2.53 12.30
C VAL A 32 -5.17 3.17 11.80
N SER A 33 -5.21 4.51 11.74
CA SER A 33 -6.36 5.29 11.28
C SER A 33 -6.80 4.93 9.85
N GLY A 34 -5.91 4.38 9.02
CA GLY A 34 -6.28 3.82 7.72
C GLY A 34 -7.28 2.66 7.87
N LEU A 35 -7.03 1.70 8.76
CA LEU A 35 -7.93 0.56 8.91
C LEU A 35 -9.23 0.91 9.66
N GLU A 36 -9.21 1.95 10.51
CA GLU A 36 -10.40 2.40 11.25
C GLU A 36 -11.54 2.82 10.30
N ALA A 37 -11.20 3.35 9.13
CA ALA A 37 -12.14 3.57 8.03
C ALA A 37 -12.46 2.25 7.32
N ASN A 38 -13.32 1.43 7.94
CA ASN A 38 -13.81 0.18 7.35
C ASN A 38 -15.34 0.08 7.30
N MET A 39 -15.84 -0.72 6.36
CA MET A 39 -17.27 -0.99 6.22
C MET A 39 -17.52 -2.36 5.60
N ILE A 40 -18.70 -2.92 5.85
CA ILE A 40 -19.11 -4.22 5.32
C ILE A 40 -20.23 -4.03 4.31
N GLN A 41 -20.02 -4.50 3.09
CA GLN A 41 -20.97 -4.35 1.99
C GLN A 41 -21.23 -5.68 1.30
N TYR A 42 -22.47 -5.88 0.85
CA TYR A 42 -22.79 -6.90 -0.14
C TYR A 42 -22.63 -6.31 -1.54
N LYS A 43 -21.79 -6.93 -2.37
CA LYS A 43 -21.56 -6.52 -3.75
C LYS A 43 -21.83 -7.71 -4.67
N TYR A 44 -22.40 -7.44 -5.83
CA TYR A 44 -22.63 -8.44 -6.85
C TYR A 44 -21.51 -8.40 -7.87
N PHE A 45 -20.92 -9.56 -8.15
CA PHE A 45 -19.85 -9.74 -9.13
C PHE A 45 -20.33 -10.69 -10.23
N THR A 46 -20.04 -10.36 -11.48
CA THR A 46 -20.37 -11.21 -12.62
C THR A 46 -19.30 -12.27 -12.83
N ASN A 47 -19.52 -13.23 -13.73
CA ASN A 47 -18.52 -14.28 -14.02
C ASN A 47 -17.27 -13.74 -14.77
N ASP A 48 -17.35 -12.52 -15.29
CA ASP A 48 -16.29 -11.79 -15.98
C ASP A 48 -15.73 -10.62 -15.13
N SER A 49 -16.04 -10.59 -13.84
CA SER A 49 -15.47 -9.61 -12.90
C SER A 49 -13.97 -9.81 -12.76
N CYS A 50 -13.21 -8.74 -12.96
CA CYS A 50 -11.75 -8.69 -12.80
C CYS A 50 -11.28 -9.12 -11.40
N GLU A 51 -12.13 -8.93 -10.41
CA GLU A 51 -11.93 -9.37 -9.03
C GLU A 51 -11.71 -10.89 -8.89
N LEU A 52 -12.16 -11.69 -9.87
CA LEU A 52 -11.90 -13.13 -9.94
C LEU A 52 -10.50 -13.43 -10.47
N ASP A 53 -10.03 -12.63 -11.43
CA ASP A 53 -8.71 -12.77 -12.05
C ASP A 53 -7.59 -12.25 -11.13
N GLU A 54 -7.89 -11.27 -10.27
CA GLU A 54 -7.01 -10.72 -9.21
C GLU A 54 -7.16 -11.43 -7.84
N PRO A 55 -7.51 -12.72 -7.82
CA PRO A 55 -8.20 -13.47 -6.75
C PRO A 55 -8.60 -12.70 -5.47
N CYS A 56 -9.36 -11.62 -5.62
CA CYS A 56 -9.80 -10.78 -4.49
C CYS A 56 -11.24 -11.04 -4.05
N ILE A 57 -11.95 -11.90 -4.79
CA ILE A 57 -13.19 -12.57 -4.37
C ILE A 57 -13.10 -14.06 -4.65
N GLY A 58 -13.84 -14.87 -3.88
CA GLY A 58 -13.79 -16.32 -4.00
C GLY A 58 -14.62 -16.90 -5.15
N ASN A 59 -15.69 -16.21 -5.57
CA ASN A 59 -16.60 -16.66 -6.64
C ASN A 59 -17.44 -15.48 -7.18
N ALA A 60 -18.05 -15.65 -8.35
CA ALA A 60 -19.08 -14.74 -8.85
C ALA A 60 -20.37 -14.79 -8.01
N GLY A 61 -21.24 -13.81 -8.20
CA GLY A 61 -22.51 -13.64 -7.50
C GLY A 61 -22.43 -12.62 -6.37
N TRP A 62 -23.39 -12.69 -5.44
CA TRP A 62 -23.38 -11.85 -4.25
C TRP A 62 -22.27 -12.28 -3.29
N ARG A 63 -21.35 -11.36 -3.00
CA ARG A 63 -20.28 -11.53 -2.03
C ARG A 63 -20.42 -10.51 -0.91
N ARG A 64 -20.07 -10.90 0.31
CA ARG A 64 -19.93 -9.99 1.45
C ARG A 64 -18.47 -9.62 1.57
N VAL A 65 -18.16 -8.34 1.49
CA VAL A 65 -16.80 -7.82 1.52
C VAL A 65 -16.60 -6.89 2.71
N LEU A 66 -15.48 -7.05 3.41
CA LEU A 66 -14.96 -6.10 4.40
C LEU A 66 -14.04 -5.14 3.66
N MET A 67 -14.52 -3.94 3.36
CA MET A 67 -13.76 -2.87 2.72
C MET A 67 -13.09 -2.02 3.80
N PHE A 68 -11.90 -1.50 3.53
CA PHE A 68 -11.11 -0.71 4.47
C PHE A 68 -10.18 0.24 3.71
N ASP A 69 -9.84 1.39 4.30
CA ASP A 69 -8.70 2.16 3.81
C ASP A 69 -7.40 1.48 4.27
N SER A 70 -6.31 1.68 3.55
CA SER A 70 -4.95 1.40 4.02
C SER A 70 -4.08 2.60 3.74
N SER A 71 -3.32 3.08 4.74
CA SER A 71 -2.51 4.29 4.63
C SER A 71 -1.12 4.07 5.21
N ASP A 72 -0.09 4.31 4.38
CA ASP A 72 1.31 4.16 4.76
C ASP A 72 2.02 5.49 4.63
N GLU A 73 2.46 6.05 5.75
CA GLU A 73 3.24 7.28 5.80
C GLU A 73 4.72 6.97 5.58
N ASN A 74 5.39 7.75 4.74
CA ASN A 74 6.85 7.75 4.75
C ASN A 74 7.35 8.64 5.91
N VAL A 75 7.71 8.02 7.03
CA VAL A 75 8.30 8.68 8.21
C VAL A 75 9.82 8.77 8.13
N GLY A 76 10.42 8.27 7.05
CA GLY A 76 11.83 8.37 6.77
C GLY A 76 12.28 9.77 6.33
N GLY A 77 13.60 9.98 6.29
CA GLY A 77 14.22 11.25 5.91
C GLY A 77 14.45 11.38 4.41
N ALA A 78 14.32 10.29 3.67
CA ALA A 78 14.42 10.26 2.21
C ALA A 78 13.13 9.75 1.55
N ASN A 79 12.98 10.02 0.26
CA ASN A 79 11.89 9.45 -0.52
C ASN A 79 11.97 7.92 -0.52
N LEU A 80 10.87 7.26 -0.19
CA LEU A 80 10.67 5.88 -0.58
C LEU A 80 10.49 5.86 -2.09
N LEU A 81 11.52 5.46 -2.84
CA LEU A 81 11.59 5.68 -4.27
C LEU A 81 11.61 4.36 -5.04
N ILE A 82 10.63 4.19 -5.92
CA ILE A 82 10.62 3.16 -6.95
C ILE A 82 11.17 3.74 -8.25
N GLY A 83 10.67 4.91 -8.66
CA GLY A 83 11.09 5.61 -9.86
C GLY A 83 10.08 5.52 -11.02
N GLU A 84 10.57 5.70 -12.24
CA GLU A 84 9.73 5.71 -13.45
C GLU A 84 9.16 4.33 -13.77
N ILE A 85 7.83 4.27 -13.86
CA ILE A 85 7.05 3.12 -14.34
C ILE A 85 6.36 3.56 -15.63
N TYR A 86 6.96 3.28 -16.79
CA TYR A 86 6.34 3.62 -18.06
C TYR A 86 5.11 2.75 -18.29
N GLN A 87 3.93 3.38 -18.35
CA GLN A 87 2.68 2.72 -18.72
C GLN A 87 2.59 2.56 -20.24
N VAL A 88 1.93 1.48 -20.67
CA VAL A 88 1.52 1.31 -22.07
C VAL A 88 0.50 2.41 -22.38
N LEU A 89 0.90 3.44 -23.13
CA LEU A 89 -0.05 4.36 -23.77
C LEU A 89 -0.76 3.59 -24.90
N ASP A 90 -2.00 4.00 -25.21
CA ASP A 90 -3.05 3.28 -25.96
C ASP A 90 -2.69 2.59 -27.32
N ASP A 91 -1.43 2.66 -27.80
CA ASP A 91 -0.96 2.08 -29.05
C ASP A 91 -0.10 0.81 -28.91
N TYR A 92 -0.02 0.21 -27.72
CA TYR A 92 0.76 -1.02 -27.47
C TYR A 92 2.28 -0.90 -27.77
N THR A 93 2.82 0.32 -27.92
CA THR A 93 4.27 0.49 -28.04
C THR A 93 4.92 0.39 -26.65
N GLN A 94 5.41 -0.80 -26.31
CA GLN A 94 6.16 -1.03 -25.08
C GLN A 94 7.54 -0.35 -25.17
N VAL A 95 7.79 0.64 -24.33
CA VAL A 95 9.14 1.11 -24.03
C VAL A 95 9.40 0.74 -22.57
N HIS A 96 10.20 -0.31 -22.37
CA HIS A 96 10.47 -0.86 -21.05
C HIS A 96 11.30 0.13 -20.22
N ALA A 97 10.78 0.53 -19.06
CA ALA A 97 11.60 1.11 -18.00
C ALA A 97 12.57 0.03 -17.50
N SER A 98 13.74 0.42 -16.98
CA SER A 98 14.63 -0.53 -16.29
C SER A 98 13.88 -1.30 -15.20
N VAL A 99 13.05 -0.60 -14.40
CA VAL A 99 12.29 -1.15 -13.27
C VAL A 99 11.31 -2.26 -13.68
N THR A 100 10.65 -2.15 -14.85
CA THR A 100 9.70 -3.17 -15.32
C THR A 100 10.37 -4.46 -15.81
N ASN A 101 11.68 -4.44 -16.05
CA ASN A 101 12.44 -5.62 -16.52
C ASN A 101 12.91 -6.53 -15.37
N HIS A 102 12.51 -6.25 -14.14
CA HIS A 102 12.97 -6.93 -12.94
C HIS A 102 11.94 -7.89 -12.33
N GLY A 103 10.85 -8.20 -13.05
CA GLY A 103 9.84 -9.17 -12.59
C GLY A 103 8.97 -8.70 -11.43
N LEU A 104 9.16 -7.46 -10.93
CA LEU A 104 8.36 -6.87 -9.84
C LEU A 104 6.97 -6.41 -10.29
N TYR A 105 6.77 -6.25 -11.58
CA TYR A 105 5.55 -5.69 -12.14
C TYR A 105 4.83 -6.73 -12.99
N GLU A 106 3.54 -6.91 -12.72
CA GLU A 106 2.67 -7.76 -13.52
C GLU A 106 1.64 -6.89 -14.24
N TYR A 107 1.47 -7.10 -15.54
CA TYR A 107 0.46 -6.36 -16.31
C TYR A 107 -0.91 -6.94 -16.03
N ASP A 108 -1.80 -6.11 -15.51
CA ASP A 108 -3.18 -6.48 -15.34
C ASP A 108 -3.98 -6.10 -16.59
N THR A 109 -4.55 -7.09 -17.26
CA THR A 109 -5.34 -6.89 -18.48
C THR A 109 -6.67 -6.21 -18.21
N CYS A 110 -7.19 -6.36 -17.00
CA CYS A 110 -8.47 -5.83 -16.55
C CYS A 110 -8.39 -4.33 -16.27
N HIS A 111 -7.33 -3.90 -15.61
CA HIS A 111 -7.04 -2.52 -15.24
C HIS A 111 -6.11 -1.81 -16.23
N ARG A 112 -5.61 -2.55 -17.23
CA ARG A 112 -4.79 -2.07 -18.35
C ARG A 112 -3.52 -1.34 -17.92
N HIS A 113 -2.97 -1.68 -16.76
CA HIS A 113 -1.71 -1.13 -16.26
C HIS A 113 -0.91 -2.16 -15.45
N TYR A 114 0.36 -1.86 -15.21
CA TYR A 114 1.24 -2.71 -14.40
C TYR A 114 0.98 -2.50 -12.91
N HIS A 115 0.86 -3.59 -12.17
CA HIS A 115 0.79 -3.59 -10.72
C HIS A 115 2.15 -3.99 -10.12
N PHE A 116 2.60 -3.25 -9.10
CA PHE A 116 3.77 -3.66 -8.32
C PHE A 116 3.37 -4.83 -7.43
N THR A 117 3.88 -6.02 -7.72
CA THR A 117 3.64 -7.20 -6.89
C THR A 117 4.33 -7.09 -5.54
N HIS A 118 3.81 -7.75 -4.51
CA HIS A 118 4.39 -7.78 -3.15
C HIS A 118 4.33 -6.45 -2.37
N TYR A 119 3.37 -5.56 -2.68
CA TYR A 119 3.21 -4.30 -1.94
C TYR A 119 2.78 -4.51 -0.48
N GLY A 120 1.79 -5.37 -0.25
CA GLY A 120 1.28 -5.65 1.09
C GLY A 120 0.33 -6.83 1.11
N SER A 121 -0.05 -7.28 2.31
CA SER A 121 -1.04 -8.31 2.56
C SER A 121 -2.11 -7.81 3.52
N PHE A 122 -3.34 -8.25 3.28
CA PHE A 122 -4.49 -7.90 4.11
C PHE A 122 -5.24 -9.17 4.52
N THR A 123 -5.49 -9.33 5.80
CA THR A 123 -6.15 -10.52 6.34
C THR A 123 -7.21 -10.18 7.37
N PHE A 124 -8.25 -11.01 7.45
CA PHE A 124 -9.25 -10.97 8.52
C PHE A 124 -9.25 -12.30 9.30
N GLY A 125 -8.91 -12.27 10.58
CA GLY A 125 -8.73 -13.49 11.38
C GLY A 125 -7.67 -14.41 10.76
N ASN A 126 -8.06 -15.61 10.34
CA ASN A 126 -7.16 -16.61 9.75
C ASN A 126 -7.29 -16.72 8.21
N SER A 127 -7.74 -15.67 7.52
CA SER A 127 -7.83 -15.70 6.06
C SER A 127 -6.44 -15.90 5.43
N ASP A 128 -6.43 -16.48 4.23
CA ASP A 128 -5.21 -16.70 3.47
C ASP A 128 -4.55 -15.36 3.05
N PRO A 129 -3.31 -15.04 3.50
CA PRO A 129 -2.62 -13.79 3.16
C PRO A 129 -2.16 -13.71 1.70
N THR A 130 -2.32 -14.78 0.93
CA THR A 130 -2.01 -14.80 -0.51
C THR A 130 -3.19 -14.35 -1.38
N LYS A 131 -4.38 -14.19 -0.79
CA LYS A 131 -5.59 -13.72 -1.49
C LYS A 131 -5.78 -12.22 -1.32
N GLY A 132 -6.51 -11.61 -2.25
CA GLY A 132 -6.73 -10.16 -2.25
C GLY A 132 -5.67 -9.39 -3.04
N LYS A 133 -5.88 -8.07 -3.16
CA LYS A 133 -4.97 -7.21 -3.89
C LYS A 133 -3.68 -7.01 -3.11
N ARG A 134 -2.59 -7.46 -3.69
CA ARG A 134 -1.23 -7.31 -3.15
C ARG A 134 -0.39 -6.32 -3.96
N ALA A 135 -1.03 -5.58 -4.85
CA ALA A 135 -0.34 -4.87 -5.90
C ALA A 135 -1.00 -3.56 -6.25
N PHE A 136 -0.22 -2.48 -6.17
CA PHE A 136 -0.72 -1.10 -6.13
C PHE A 136 0.36 -0.13 -6.62
N CYS A 137 0.00 1.13 -6.88
CA CYS A 137 0.94 2.16 -7.32
C CYS A 137 1.43 3.02 -6.16
N LEU A 138 2.68 2.92 -5.75
CA LEU A 138 3.16 3.79 -4.66
C LEU A 138 3.15 5.28 -5.06
N ILE A 139 2.24 6.06 -4.48
CA ILE A 139 2.09 7.50 -4.74
C ILE A 139 1.87 8.30 -3.46
N SER A 140 2.23 9.58 -3.45
CA SER A 140 1.92 10.51 -2.35
C SER A 140 0.50 11.07 -2.51
N THR A 141 -0.47 10.39 -1.91
CA THR A 141 -1.90 10.75 -1.96
C THR A 141 -2.29 11.88 -1.02
N GLY A 142 -1.57 12.03 0.11
CA GLY A 142 -1.88 13.04 1.13
C GLY A 142 -0.65 13.40 1.95
N ARG A 143 -0.64 14.60 2.54
CA ARG A 143 0.43 15.08 3.43
C ARG A 143 -0.08 15.04 4.87
N GLN A 144 0.45 14.14 5.68
CA GLN A 144 0.08 13.99 7.10
C GLN A 144 0.92 14.89 7.99
N ALA A 145 2.21 15.00 7.69
CA ALA A 145 3.11 15.86 8.44
C ALA A 145 2.75 17.33 8.22
N ASN A 146 2.41 18.05 9.29
CA ASN A 146 2.30 19.49 9.30
C ASN A 146 3.58 20.10 9.90
N ALA A 147 4.72 19.89 9.25
CA ALA A 147 6.01 20.34 9.76
C ALA A 147 6.96 20.77 8.63
N GLU A 148 7.98 21.56 8.97
CA GLU A 148 8.91 22.17 8.02
C GLU A 148 9.82 21.15 7.33
N TRP A 149 10.06 20.00 7.96
CA TRP A 149 10.88 18.93 7.39
C TRP A 149 10.17 18.20 6.23
N SER A 150 8.84 18.26 6.16
CA SER A 150 8.06 17.65 5.08
C SER A 150 7.77 18.66 3.99
N SER A 151 8.14 18.32 2.76
CA SER A 151 7.86 19.14 1.57
C SER A 151 6.35 19.37 1.39
N LEU A 152 5.97 20.58 0.98
CA LEU A 152 4.59 20.92 0.57
C LEU A 152 4.22 20.36 -0.82
N TRP A 153 5.19 19.78 -1.53
CA TRP A 153 5.01 19.22 -2.86
C TRP A 153 5.67 17.85 -2.95
N SER A 154 5.02 16.91 -3.64
CA SER A 154 5.55 15.60 -3.98
C SER A 154 5.56 15.41 -5.51
N PRO A 155 6.64 14.87 -6.09
CA PRO A 155 6.66 14.45 -7.49
C PRO A 155 5.84 13.18 -7.75
N PHE A 156 5.48 12.43 -6.71
CA PHE A 156 4.90 11.10 -6.81
C PHE A 156 3.37 11.15 -6.81
N TYR A 157 2.76 11.93 -7.71
CA TYR A 157 1.30 12.09 -7.76
C TYR A 157 0.61 11.17 -8.77
N SER A 158 1.34 10.24 -9.39
CA SER A 158 0.81 9.35 -10.42
C SER A 158 1.55 8.03 -10.47
N CYS A 159 0.86 6.99 -10.96
CA CYS A 159 1.43 5.65 -11.15
C CYS A 159 2.64 5.59 -12.10
N THR A 160 2.94 6.65 -12.87
CA THR A 160 4.04 6.65 -13.84
C THR A 160 5.40 7.01 -13.23
N TYR A 161 5.42 7.65 -12.06
CA TYR A 161 6.63 7.93 -11.29
C TYR A 161 6.32 7.70 -9.82
N GLN A 162 6.70 6.51 -9.35
CA GLN A 162 6.24 5.97 -8.07
C GLN A 162 7.23 6.24 -6.95
N GLY A 163 6.66 6.59 -5.79
CA GLY A 163 7.38 6.86 -4.57
C GLY A 163 6.49 7.53 -3.51
N CYS A 164 7.04 7.73 -2.33
CA CYS A 164 6.38 8.48 -1.27
C CYS A 164 7.35 9.49 -0.64
N THR A 165 6.94 10.76 -0.58
CA THR A 165 7.74 11.84 0.00
C THR A 165 7.70 11.80 1.53
N PRO A 166 8.78 12.14 2.25
CA PRO A 166 8.75 12.27 3.71
C PRO A 166 7.56 13.08 4.23
N GLY A 167 6.79 12.49 5.14
CA GLY A 167 5.60 13.06 5.77
C GLY A 167 4.33 13.00 4.91
N TRP A 168 4.38 12.28 3.79
CA TRP A 168 3.22 11.97 2.96
C TRP A 168 2.79 10.52 3.12
N THR A 169 1.53 10.24 2.81
CA THR A 169 0.94 8.91 2.78
C THR A 169 0.65 8.44 1.37
N ASP A 170 0.84 7.15 1.14
CA ASP A 170 0.10 6.42 0.11
C ASP A 170 -1.15 5.82 0.74
N THR A 171 -2.33 6.20 0.23
CA THR A 171 -3.63 5.80 0.80
C THR A 171 -4.51 5.15 -0.26
N TYR A 172 -4.87 3.90 -0.03
CA TYR A 172 -5.87 3.17 -0.80
C TYR A 172 -7.20 3.19 -0.08
N GLN A 173 -8.19 3.84 -0.69
CA GLN A 173 -9.49 4.04 -0.07
C GLN A 173 -10.42 2.84 -0.27
N ALA A 174 -11.21 2.53 0.75
CA ALA A 174 -12.31 1.58 0.72
C ALA A 174 -13.23 1.89 -0.47
N GLY A 175 -13.40 0.89 -1.35
CA GLY A 175 -14.28 0.97 -2.50
C GLY A 175 -13.58 0.98 -3.86
N ILE A 176 -12.26 1.23 -3.92
CA ILE A 176 -11.49 0.91 -5.14
C ILE A 176 -11.44 -0.62 -5.34
N PRO A 177 -11.34 -1.11 -6.58
CA PRO A 177 -11.30 -2.55 -6.87
C PRO A 177 -10.26 -3.29 -6.02
N CYS A 178 -10.72 -4.38 -5.42
CA CYS A 178 -9.98 -5.30 -4.56
C CYS A 178 -9.38 -4.71 -3.27
N GLN A 179 -9.77 -3.49 -2.87
CA GLN A 179 -9.48 -2.94 -1.54
C GLN A 179 -10.50 -3.43 -0.51
N TRP A 180 -10.50 -4.75 -0.31
CA TRP A 180 -11.34 -5.45 0.65
C TRP A 180 -10.87 -6.88 0.88
N ILE A 181 -11.44 -7.52 1.90
CA ILE A 181 -11.36 -8.97 2.11
C ILE A 181 -12.74 -9.57 1.85
N ASP A 182 -12.80 -10.60 1.01
CA ASP A 182 -14.03 -11.40 0.83
C ASP A 182 -14.30 -12.22 2.09
N ILE A 183 -15.36 -11.84 2.81
CA ILE A 183 -15.80 -12.45 4.06
C ILE A 183 -17.09 -13.25 3.89
N THR A 184 -17.42 -13.65 2.65
CA THR A 184 -18.66 -14.39 2.34
C THR A 184 -18.76 -15.70 3.10
N ASP A 185 -17.65 -16.39 3.31
CA ASP A 185 -17.63 -17.71 3.93
C ASP A 185 -17.63 -17.64 5.48
N TYR A 186 -17.59 -16.44 6.07
CA TYR A 186 -17.72 -16.23 7.51
C TYR A 186 -19.19 -16.24 7.91
N SER A 187 -19.67 -17.39 8.40
CA SER A 187 -21.05 -17.52 8.89
C SER A 187 -21.29 -16.64 10.12
N THR A 188 -22.21 -15.67 9.99
CA THR A 188 -22.70 -14.85 11.11
C THR A 188 -24.21 -14.99 11.28
N THR A 189 -24.77 -16.12 10.85
CA THR A 189 -26.22 -16.37 10.84
C THR A 189 -26.84 -16.29 12.24
N ASN A 190 -26.09 -16.71 13.27
CA ASN A 190 -26.60 -16.76 14.66
C ASN A 190 -26.02 -15.66 15.57
N SER A 191 -24.86 -15.11 15.23
CA SER A 191 -24.16 -14.10 16.04
C SER A 191 -23.15 -13.32 15.21
N SER A 192 -22.86 -12.09 15.61
CA SER A 192 -21.69 -11.36 15.10
C SER A 192 -20.40 -12.08 15.45
N ILE A 193 -19.36 -11.86 14.65
CA ILE A 193 -18.01 -12.32 14.93
C ILE A 193 -17.08 -11.12 15.01
N THR A 194 -16.15 -11.15 15.94
CA THR A 194 -15.06 -10.16 16.02
C THR A 194 -13.78 -10.85 15.61
N GLY A 195 -13.01 -10.22 14.75
CA GLY A 195 -11.73 -10.72 14.29
C GLY A 195 -10.78 -9.59 13.94
N SER A 196 -9.52 -9.95 13.84
CA SER A 196 -8.42 -9.05 13.53
C SER A 196 -8.41 -8.71 12.05
N LEU A 197 -8.62 -7.45 11.68
CA LEU A 197 -8.24 -6.93 10.37
C LEU A 197 -6.77 -6.49 10.45
N THR A 198 -5.91 -7.19 9.73
CA THR A 198 -4.45 -6.97 9.73
C THR A 198 -4.00 -6.54 8.35
N ALA A 199 -3.19 -5.47 8.31
CA ALA A 199 -2.43 -5.04 7.15
C ALA A 199 -0.94 -5.19 7.44
N ILE A 200 -0.20 -5.79 6.50
CA ILE A 200 1.26 -5.90 6.55
C ILE A 200 1.82 -5.38 5.24
N MET A 201 2.56 -4.29 5.29
CA MET A 201 3.13 -3.63 4.13
C MET A 201 4.59 -4.03 3.96
N ASN A 202 5.04 -4.07 2.70
CA ASN A 202 6.39 -4.47 2.33
C ASN A 202 6.88 -5.78 3.01
N GLN A 203 5.97 -6.73 3.26
CA GLN A 203 6.26 -7.95 4.04
C GLN A 203 7.38 -8.81 3.43
N ASP A 204 7.51 -8.74 2.09
CA ASP A 204 8.49 -9.49 1.31
C ASP A 204 9.79 -8.67 1.11
N ASN A 205 9.88 -7.48 1.71
CA ASN A 205 11.01 -6.56 1.68
C ASN A 205 11.43 -6.22 0.23
N MET A 206 10.47 -5.86 -0.61
CA MET A 206 10.65 -5.49 -2.02
C MET A 206 10.88 -4.00 -2.22
N LEU A 207 10.34 -3.17 -1.32
CA LEU A 207 10.59 -1.73 -1.29
C LEU A 207 11.80 -1.45 -0.42
N CYS A 208 12.63 -0.49 -0.85
CA CYS A 208 13.80 -0.10 -0.08
C CYS A 208 13.42 0.88 1.04
N GLU A 209 13.24 0.33 2.23
CA GLU A 209 13.11 1.08 3.48
C GLU A 209 14.49 1.19 4.14
N GLY A 210 15.24 2.19 3.70
CA GLY A 210 16.64 2.41 4.01
C GLY A 210 17.26 3.32 2.96
N GLN A 211 18.52 3.06 2.62
CA GLN A 211 19.22 3.81 1.58
C GLN A 211 19.33 3.00 0.30
N LEU A 212 18.81 3.55 -0.80
CA LEU A 212 19.00 2.96 -2.13
C LEU A 212 20.47 2.94 -2.52
N VAL A 213 20.94 1.81 -3.03
CA VAL A 213 22.30 1.67 -3.56
C VAL A 213 22.31 2.04 -5.04
N LEU A 214 23.04 3.10 -5.36
CA LEU A 214 23.23 3.60 -6.72
C LEU A 214 24.61 3.24 -7.27
N ASP A 215 24.71 3.10 -8.59
CA ASP A 215 26.01 2.99 -9.27
C ASP A 215 26.73 4.36 -9.38
N ALA A 216 27.94 4.37 -9.94
CA ALA A 216 28.74 5.58 -10.09
C ALA A 216 28.12 6.62 -11.05
N GLN A 217 27.10 6.24 -11.82
CA GLN A 217 26.34 7.10 -12.74
C GLN A 217 25.01 7.57 -12.12
N GLY A 218 24.68 7.10 -10.91
CA GLY A 218 23.44 7.44 -10.20
C GLY A 218 22.25 6.55 -10.56
N ASN A 219 22.44 5.43 -11.25
CA ASN A 219 21.35 4.50 -11.57
C ASN A 219 21.11 3.52 -10.41
N PHE A 220 19.87 3.04 -10.29
CA PHE A 220 19.55 1.97 -9.35
C PHE A 220 20.34 0.70 -9.63
N THR A 221 20.83 0.09 -8.56
CA THR A 221 21.40 -1.26 -8.61
C THR A 221 20.38 -2.28 -8.11
N TRP A 222 20.48 -3.51 -8.61
CA TRP A 222 19.47 -4.55 -8.42
C TRP A 222 20.08 -5.81 -7.84
N GLU A 223 19.32 -6.53 -7.02
CA GLU A 223 19.70 -7.83 -6.45
C GLU A 223 18.59 -8.87 -6.65
N PRO A 224 18.97 -10.14 -6.87
CA PRO A 224 17.99 -11.21 -7.05
C PRO A 224 17.25 -11.46 -5.72
N THR A 225 15.98 -11.83 -5.84
CA THR A 225 15.16 -12.29 -4.73
C THR A 225 14.93 -13.80 -4.83
N GLU A 226 14.25 -14.36 -3.84
CA GLU A 226 13.80 -15.76 -3.87
C GLU A 226 12.53 -15.99 -4.69
N PHE A 227 11.88 -14.90 -5.14
CA PHE A 227 10.62 -14.96 -5.88
C PHE A 227 10.87 -15.16 -7.38
N THR A 228 9.88 -15.79 -8.01
CA THR A 228 9.88 -16.09 -9.45
C THR A 228 8.64 -15.47 -10.06
N ALA A 229 8.80 -14.68 -11.12
CA ALA A 229 7.71 -14.07 -11.85
C ALA A 229 6.90 -15.12 -12.62
N ILE A 230 5.72 -14.75 -13.11
CA ILE A 230 4.81 -15.66 -13.84
C ILE A 230 5.45 -16.31 -15.08
N ASN A 231 6.45 -15.65 -15.69
CA ASN A 231 7.19 -16.15 -16.85
C ASN A 231 8.35 -17.10 -16.46
N GLY A 232 8.56 -17.38 -15.18
CA GLY A 232 9.62 -18.26 -14.66
C GLY A 232 10.96 -17.56 -14.42
N GLU A 233 11.06 -16.25 -14.63
CA GLU A 233 12.28 -15.48 -14.39
C GLU A 233 12.41 -15.06 -12.93
N THR A 234 13.65 -14.86 -12.46
CA THR A 234 13.93 -14.36 -11.12
C THR A 234 13.43 -12.92 -10.97
N VAL A 235 12.71 -12.65 -9.88
CA VAL A 235 12.35 -11.28 -9.49
C VAL A 235 13.56 -10.61 -8.84
N PHE A 236 13.87 -9.38 -9.25
CA PHE A 236 14.93 -8.56 -8.68
C PHE A 236 14.33 -7.36 -7.96
N LYS A 237 14.94 -6.97 -6.84
CA LYS A 237 14.59 -5.74 -6.12
C LYS A 237 15.71 -4.72 -6.19
N GLN A 238 15.36 -3.45 -5.95
CA GLN A 238 16.36 -2.40 -5.79
C GLN A 238 17.21 -2.72 -4.56
N LYS A 239 18.53 -2.67 -4.72
CA LYS A 239 19.45 -2.89 -3.61
C LYS A 239 19.24 -1.82 -2.55
N CYS A 240 19.09 -2.27 -1.32
CA CYS A 240 18.83 -1.42 -0.18
C CYS A 240 19.85 -1.68 0.91
N VAL A 241 20.45 -0.62 1.46
CA VAL A 241 21.21 -0.73 2.71
C VAL A 241 20.18 -0.74 3.85
N THR A 242 19.82 -1.95 4.28
CA THR A 242 18.87 -2.18 5.39
C THR A 242 19.61 -2.34 6.73
N GLY A 243 18.95 -2.04 7.84
CA GLY A 243 19.49 -2.28 9.19
C GLY A 243 20.31 -1.14 9.78
N THR A 244 20.30 0.03 9.13
CA THR A 244 20.63 1.31 9.75
C THR A 244 19.50 1.67 10.72
N ASN A 245 18.26 1.77 10.24
CA ASN A 245 17.09 1.96 11.10
C ASN A 245 16.47 0.60 11.52
N PRO A 246 16.29 0.30 12.82
CA PRO A 246 15.64 -0.93 13.28
C PRO A 246 14.12 -0.96 13.11
N SER A 247 13.45 0.18 12.82
CA SER A 247 11.99 0.22 12.66
C SER A 247 11.50 -0.25 11.30
N THR A 248 12.28 -0.10 10.22
CA THR A 248 11.86 -0.12 8.79
C THR A 248 11.12 -1.33 8.24
N LEU A 249 10.91 -2.38 9.04
CA LEU A 249 9.99 -3.47 8.69
C LEU A 249 9.09 -3.87 9.87
N ALA A 250 9.44 -3.46 11.09
CA ALA A 250 8.72 -3.78 12.31
C ALA A 250 7.47 -2.91 12.50
N ASN A 251 7.43 -1.73 11.87
CA ASN A 251 6.35 -0.74 11.92
C ASN A 251 5.39 -0.81 10.71
N ASN A 252 5.63 -1.71 9.76
CA ASN A 252 4.78 -1.91 8.59
C ASN A 252 3.56 -2.81 8.85
N ILE A 253 3.29 -3.13 10.10
CA ILE A 253 2.19 -4.00 10.49
C ILE A 253 1.25 -3.26 11.42
N HIS A 254 -0.02 -3.33 11.09
CA HIS A 254 -1.07 -2.90 12.00
C HIS A 254 -2.29 -3.78 11.93
N GLN A 255 -3.02 -3.76 13.05
CA GLN A 255 -4.17 -4.59 13.25
C GLN A 255 -5.20 -3.85 14.10
N ILE A 256 -6.46 -3.95 13.71
CA ILE A 256 -7.60 -3.52 14.51
C ILE A 256 -8.59 -4.67 14.66
N ASP A 257 -9.40 -4.63 15.71
CA ASP A 257 -10.52 -5.56 15.86
C ASP A 257 -11.74 -5.01 15.09
N VAL A 258 -12.26 -5.80 14.15
CA VAL A 258 -13.47 -5.49 13.39
C VAL A 258 -14.56 -6.49 13.76
N THR A 259 -15.75 -5.98 14.03
CA THR A 259 -16.93 -6.82 14.27
C THR A 259 -17.77 -6.92 13.01
N ILE A 260 -17.86 -8.14 12.49
CA ILE A 260 -18.74 -8.49 11.40
C ILE A 260 -20.14 -8.78 11.98
N PRO A 261 -21.18 -8.05 11.58
CA PRO A 261 -22.52 -8.21 12.12
C PRO A 261 -23.19 -9.50 11.61
N THR A 262 -24.34 -9.84 12.18
CA THR A 262 -25.14 -10.98 11.73
C THR A 262 -25.59 -10.85 10.27
N ASP A 263 -25.78 -11.99 9.58
CA ASP A 263 -26.17 -12.00 8.17
C ASP A 263 -27.43 -11.15 7.91
N GLY A 264 -27.48 -10.49 6.74
CA GLY A 264 -28.53 -9.53 6.39
C GLY A 264 -28.39 -8.15 7.05
N ASN A 265 -27.55 -7.99 8.07
CA ASN A 265 -27.09 -6.69 8.53
C ASN A 265 -25.80 -6.33 7.80
N GLY A 266 -25.82 -5.22 7.09
CA GLY A 266 -24.64 -4.63 6.45
C GLY A 266 -24.71 -3.14 6.73
N TYR A 267 -23.71 -2.63 7.43
CA TYR A 267 -23.63 -1.20 7.66
C TYR A 267 -23.26 -0.52 6.34
N VAL A 268 -24.25 0.09 5.67
CA VAL A 268 -23.99 1.37 5.00
C VAL A 268 -23.89 2.40 6.12
N THR A 269 -22.84 2.32 6.94
CA THR A 269 -22.59 3.35 7.94
C THR A 269 -22.16 4.58 7.18
N VAL A 270 -23.04 5.58 7.19
CA VAL A 270 -22.79 6.99 6.97
C VAL A 270 -21.32 7.30 7.24
N ARG A 271 -20.60 7.90 6.27
CA ARG A 271 -19.29 8.52 6.52
C ARG A 271 -19.42 9.35 7.79
N THR A 272 -18.70 9.00 8.84
CA THR A 272 -18.51 9.92 9.96
C THR A 272 -17.80 11.14 9.39
N GLU A 273 -18.48 12.28 9.41
CA GLU A 273 -17.89 13.60 9.15
C GLU A 273 -16.79 13.92 10.16
#